data_AF-A0A5E8B586-F1
#
_entry.id   AF-A0A5E8B586-F1
#
_cell.length_a   1.000
_cell.length_b   1.000
_cell.length_c   1.000
_cell.angle_alpha   90.00
_cell.angle_beta   90.00
_cell.angle_gamma   90.00
#
_symmetry.space_group_name_H-M   'P 1'
#
loop_
_entity.id
_entity.type
_entity.pdbx_description
1 polymer ?
#
loop_
_entity_poly.entity_id
_entity_poly.type
_entity_poly.pdbx_seq_one_letter_code
_entity_poly.pdbx_strand_id
1 'polypeptide(L)'
;MSDFASKLNQAIVKKDGVFISKLLSITDSSLNALGEYTNEAMVDKTIRKKILDKQWGEVAVCHWKVAEQVVKYQNLKDAYVAQNALLGAVNRAAESTDNWVLPVMFLVSKELRQLSIMADSQNEDESSSKDRNTSSIKDSVNLEEATRTINRSSMATSVLKVLKSMRIDLPSLEQYPKSHSTTFSYYTGVIYFAEEDYTTARESLSKALTQCYNFSNRNKELILMYLIPAQFLTTRKTPNAEIWKKYPILEYLYKDMFEALLQGNVSLFNKVMMERRSVLVKKYLYLAIERIQALVYTRLFKKL
;
A
#
# COMPACT_ATOMS: atom_id res chain seq x y z
N MET A 1 6.32 22.68 21.17
CA MET A 1 7.36 21.62 21.26
C MET A 1 7.47 20.96 22.63
N SER A 2 7.79 21.69 23.71
CA SER A 2 7.99 21.10 25.05
C SER A 2 6.75 20.40 25.63
N ASP A 3 5.56 20.97 25.40
CA ASP A 3 4.28 20.37 25.80
C ASP A 3 3.99 19.08 25.02
N PHE A 4 4.09 19.13 23.68
CA PHE A 4 4.00 17.97 22.79
C PHE A 4 4.90 16.81 23.25
N ALA A 5 6.20 17.06 23.47
CA ALA A 5 7.13 16.01 23.90
C ALA A 5 6.77 15.42 25.26
N SER A 6 6.19 16.21 26.18
CA SER A 6 5.73 15.72 27.48
C SER A 6 4.50 14.82 27.35
N LYS A 7 3.51 15.26 26.57
CA LYS A 7 2.27 14.51 26.30
C LYS A 7 2.59 13.20 25.59
N LEU A 8 3.47 13.22 24.60
CA LEU A 8 3.91 12.04 23.87
C LEU A 8 4.63 11.05 24.81
N ASN A 9 5.59 11.51 25.63
CA ASN A 9 6.27 10.64 26.59
C ASN A 9 5.30 10.00 27.61
N GLN A 10 4.34 10.78 28.13
CA GLN A 10 3.32 10.25 29.03
C GLN A 10 2.45 9.18 28.36
N ALA A 11 2.08 9.40 27.09
CA ALA A 11 1.28 8.46 26.32
C ALA A 11 2.06 7.16 26.03
N ILE A 12 3.36 7.26 25.73
CA ILE A 12 4.26 6.11 25.54
C ILE A 12 4.34 5.28 26.82
N VAL A 13 4.59 5.94 27.97
CA VAL A 13 4.65 5.26 29.28
C VAL A 13 3.32 4.57 29.61
N LYS A 14 2.19 5.19 29.25
CA LYS A 14 0.84 4.62 29.44
C LYS A 14 0.45 3.61 28.36
N LYS A 15 1.26 3.40 27.32
CA LYS A 15 0.93 2.55 26.17
C LYS A 15 -0.39 2.96 25.49
N ASP A 16 -0.69 4.26 25.44
CA ASP A 16 -1.92 4.80 24.87
C ASP A 16 -1.74 5.13 23.37
N GLY A 17 -1.85 4.09 22.55
CA GLY A 17 -1.72 4.19 21.10
C GLY A 17 -2.72 5.14 20.42
N VAL A 18 -3.91 5.28 20.99
CA VAL A 18 -4.97 6.12 20.42
C VAL A 18 -4.66 7.59 20.66
N PHE A 19 -4.17 7.92 21.86
CA PHE A 19 -3.75 9.28 22.13
C PHE A 19 -2.47 9.66 21.37
N ILE A 20 -1.53 8.72 21.23
CA ILE A 20 -0.32 8.92 20.42
C ILE A 20 -0.69 9.17 18.96
N SER A 21 -1.61 8.38 18.39
CA SER A 21 -2.04 8.62 17.01
C SER A 21 -2.63 10.02 16.89
N LYS A 22 -3.52 10.44 17.79
CA LYS A 22 -4.05 11.82 17.76
C LYS A 22 -2.95 12.88 17.81
N LEU A 23 -1.94 12.72 18.66
CA LEU A 23 -0.80 13.65 18.77
C LEU A 23 0.07 13.69 17.50
N LEU A 24 0.15 12.59 16.74
CA LEU A 24 0.94 12.48 15.53
C LEU A 24 0.14 12.75 14.24
N SER A 25 -1.12 13.17 14.36
CA SER A 25 -1.98 13.44 13.21
C SER A 25 -1.64 14.77 12.55
N ILE A 26 -1.49 14.75 11.22
CA ILE A 26 -1.38 15.98 10.42
C ILE A 26 -2.72 16.76 10.33
N THR A 27 -3.82 16.18 10.81
CA THR A 27 -5.14 16.82 10.82
C THR A 27 -5.47 17.45 12.18
N ASP A 28 -4.63 17.24 13.20
CA ASP A 28 -4.87 17.82 14.51
C ASP A 28 -4.49 19.30 14.55
N SER A 29 -5.32 20.11 15.20
CA SER A 29 -5.12 21.56 15.36
C SER A 29 -3.77 21.93 16.00
N SER A 30 -3.16 21.02 16.76
CA SER A 30 -1.86 21.23 17.39
C SER A 30 -0.67 21.19 16.42
N LEU A 31 -0.88 20.73 15.17
CA LEU A 31 0.17 20.70 14.15
C LEU A 31 0.71 22.09 13.83
N ASN A 32 -0.16 23.11 13.78
CA ASN A 32 0.24 24.49 13.48
C ASN A 32 1.30 25.00 14.47
N ALA A 33 1.04 24.83 15.76
CA ALA A 33 1.98 25.21 16.82
C ALA A 33 3.28 24.38 16.78
N LEU A 34 3.26 23.16 16.23
CA LEU A 34 4.44 22.32 16.09
C LEU A 34 5.32 22.77 14.91
N GLY A 35 4.69 23.11 13.77
CA GLY A 35 5.37 23.52 12.54
C GLY A 35 5.99 24.92 12.59
N GLU A 36 5.59 25.77 13.54
CA GLU A 36 6.19 27.10 13.76
C GLU A 36 7.62 27.05 14.31
N TYR A 37 8.03 25.94 14.95
CA TYR A 37 9.40 25.78 15.44
C TYR A 37 10.34 25.47 14.26
N THR A 38 11.42 26.25 14.09
CA THR A 38 12.31 26.13 12.91
C THR A 38 13.72 25.64 13.23
N ASN A 39 14.10 25.58 14.51
CA ASN A 39 15.45 25.22 14.91
C ASN A 39 15.53 23.72 15.24
N GLU A 40 15.97 22.92 14.27
CA GLU A 40 16.11 21.46 14.39
C GLU A 40 16.95 21.07 15.62
N ALA A 41 18.06 21.77 15.89
CA ALA A 41 18.93 21.47 17.03
C ALA A 41 18.22 21.71 18.38
N MET A 42 17.40 22.75 18.48
CA MET A 42 16.59 23.03 19.68
C MET A 42 15.47 22.00 19.85
N VAL A 43 14.85 21.58 18.74
CA VAL A 43 13.80 20.56 18.74
C VAL A 43 14.35 19.21 19.18
N ASP A 44 15.44 18.74 18.55
CA ASP A 44 16.12 17.49 18.88
C ASP A 44 16.57 17.48 20.35
N LYS A 45 17.20 18.56 20.83
CA LYS A 45 17.58 18.71 22.25
C LYS A 45 16.38 18.63 23.19
N THR A 46 15.26 19.25 22.85
CA THR A 46 14.05 19.25 23.68
C THR A 46 13.41 17.86 23.72
N ILE A 47 13.34 17.18 22.58
CA ILE A 47 12.81 15.83 22.44
C ILE A 47 13.66 14.83 23.23
N ARG A 48 14.99 14.83 23.03
CA ARG A 48 15.91 13.94 23.76
C ARG A 48 15.87 14.13 25.27
N LYS A 49 15.56 15.34 25.75
CA LYS A 49 15.42 15.62 27.18
C LYS A 49 14.12 15.06 27.77
N LYS A 50 13.05 14.97 26.98
CA LYS A 50 11.69 14.66 27.46
C LYS A 50 11.19 13.27 27.13
N ILE A 51 11.62 12.70 26.01
CA ILE A 51 11.25 11.36 25.56
C ILE A 51 12.44 10.45 25.84
N LEU A 52 12.26 9.53 26.78
CA LEU A 52 13.33 8.64 27.24
C LEU A 52 13.61 7.53 26.22
N ASP A 53 12.58 7.07 25.53
CA ASP A 53 12.70 6.06 24.48
C ASP A 53 13.29 6.70 23.20
N LYS A 54 14.46 6.21 22.79
CA LYS A 54 15.19 6.75 21.63
C LYS A 54 14.43 6.55 20.31
N GLN A 55 13.73 5.43 20.15
CA GLN A 55 12.98 5.15 18.93
C GLN A 55 11.78 6.09 18.83
N TRP A 56 11.09 6.33 19.93
CA TRP A 56 9.99 7.30 19.97
C TRP A 56 10.46 8.76 19.93
N GLY A 57 11.67 9.05 20.39
CA GLY A 57 12.32 10.34 20.17
C GLY A 57 12.56 10.61 18.69
N GLU A 58 13.00 9.60 17.93
CA GLU A 58 13.12 9.70 16.48
C GLU A 58 11.76 9.94 15.81
N VAL A 59 10.71 9.20 16.19
CA VAL A 59 9.33 9.41 15.72
C VAL A 59 8.89 10.86 15.94
N ALA A 60 9.15 11.42 17.12
CA ALA A 60 8.79 12.80 17.44
C ALA A 60 9.51 13.83 16.54
N VAL A 61 10.80 13.62 16.26
CA VAL A 61 11.57 14.49 15.36
C VAL A 61 11.04 14.39 13.94
N CYS A 62 10.79 13.18 13.44
CA CYS A 62 10.21 12.99 12.11
C CYS A 62 8.84 13.65 11.98
N HIS A 63 7.98 13.56 12.99
CA HIS A 63 6.67 14.20 12.97
C HIS A 63 6.76 15.73 12.97
N TRP A 64 7.71 16.30 13.72
CA TRP A 64 7.99 17.74 13.62
C TRP A 64 8.41 18.16 12.22
N LYS A 65 9.26 17.38 11.54
CA LYS A 65 9.64 17.66 10.14
C LYS A 65 8.43 17.66 9.21
N VAL A 66 7.48 16.74 9.40
CA VAL A 66 6.20 16.75 8.66
C VAL A 66 5.45 18.05 8.93
N ALA A 67 5.30 18.43 10.21
CA ALA A 67 4.62 19.67 10.59
C ALA A 67 5.28 20.91 9.97
N GLU A 68 6.61 20.98 9.93
CA GLU A 68 7.34 22.08 9.29
C GLU A 68 7.02 22.19 7.79
N GLN A 69 7.04 21.07 7.07
CA GLN A 69 6.74 21.07 5.64
C GLN A 69 5.28 21.41 5.32
N VAL A 70 4.33 20.92 6.14
CA VAL A 70 2.89 21.16 5.95
C VAL A 70 2.51 22.59 6.31
N VAL A 71 2.96 23.09 7.47
CA VAL A 71 2.49 24.37 8.03
C VAL A 71 3.26 25.54 7.45
N LYS A 72 4.59 25.46 7.44
CA LYS A 72 5.45 26.60 7.11
C LYS A 72 5.73 26.70 5.62
N TYR A 73 6.17 25.60 5.02
CA TYR A 73 6.57 25.60 3.60
C TYR A 73 5.41 25.31 2.66
N GLN A 74 4.31 24.73 3.16
CA GLN A 74 3.16 24.30 2.36
C GLN A 74 3.57 23.45 1.14
N ASN A 75 4.67 22.69 1.28
CA ASN A 75 5.24 21.89 0.22
C ASN A 75 4.82 20.44 0.42
N LEU A 76 3.79 20.01 -0.32
CA LEU A 76 3.19 18.68 -0.15
C LEU A 76 4.14 17.55 -0.57
N LYS A 77 5.07 17.82 -1.49
CA LYS A 77 6.07 16.84 -1.93
C LYS A 77 7.08 16.53 -0.83
N ASP A 78 7.63 17.58 -0.20
CA ASP A 78 8.57 17.40 0.91
C ASP A 78 7.87 16.93 2.18
N ALA A 79 6.60 17.30 2.39
CA ALA A 79 5.76 16.74 3.44
C ALA A 79 5.54 15.23 3.26
N TYR A 80 5.30 14.77 2.03
CA TYR A 80 5.20 13.34 1.71
C TYR A 80 6.51 12.60 2.06
N VAL A 81 7.67 13.16 1.67
CA VAL A 81 8.98 12.57 1.98
C VAL A 81 9.20 12.50 3.49
N ALA A 82 8.90 13.57 4.22
CA ALA A 82 8.99 13.61 5.67
C ALA A 82 8.05 12.59 6.34
N GLN A 83 6.82 12.42 5.84
CA GLN A 83 5.85 11.46 6.36
C GLN A 83 6.30 10.01 6.12
N ASN A 84 6.97 9.75 4.99
CA ASN A 84 7.55 8.44 4.72
C ASN A 84 8.71 8.12 5.69
N ALA A 85 9.53 9.13 6.03
CA ALA A 85 10.55 9.00 7.06
C ALA A 85 9.94 8.76 8.46
N LEU A 86 8.84 9.45 8.81
CA LEU A 86 8.08 9.21 10.04
C LEU A 86 7.59 7.78 10.12
N LEU A 87 7.02 7.25 9.05
CA LEU A 87 6.58 5.87 9.02
C LEU A 87 7.74 4.88 9.19
N GLY A 88 8.89 5.16 8.58
CA GLY A 88 10.12 4.38 8.81
C GLY A 88 10.54 4.37 10.29
N ALA A 89 10.46 5.51 10.98
CA ALA A 89 10.74 5.62 12.41
C ALA A 89 9.71 4.87 13.27
N VAL A 90 8.41 4.98 12.94
CA VAL A 90 7.35 4.24 13.64
C VAL A 90 7.52 2.73 13.46
N ASN A 91 7.93 2.26 12.29
CA ASN A 91 8.23 0.84 12.09
C ASN A 91 9.36 0.35 12.99
N ARG A 92 10.45 1.13 13.13
CA ARG A 92 11.54 0.80 14.06
C ARG A 92 11.07 0.80 15.51
N ALA A 93 10.25 1.78 15.90
CA ALA A 93 9.65 1.82 17.22
C ALA A 93 8.74 0.61 17.47
N ALA A 94 7.99 0.18 16.45
CA ALA A 94 7.07 -0.94 16.53
C ALA A 94 7.77 -2.29 16.79
N GLU A 95 9.03 -2.44 16.39
CA GLU A 95 9.81 -3.67 16.64
C GLU A 95 10.00 -3.97 18.12
N SER A 96 9.95 -2.96 18.99
CA SER A 96 10.17 -3.08 20.44
C SER A 96 8.91 -2.87 21.29
N THR A 97 7.74 -2.69 20.67
CA THR A 97 6.49 -2.33 21.35
C THR A 97 5.34 -3.31 21.13
N ASP A 98 4.40 -3.35 22.09
CA ASP A 98 3.21 -4.20 22.04
C ASP A 98 2.09 -3.63 21.13
N ASN A 99 0.95 -4.33 21.07
CA ASN A 99 -0.21 -4.05 20.20
C ASN A 99 -0.78 -2.61 20.24
N TRP A 100 -0.44 -1.81 21.25
CA TRP A 100 -0.87 -0.43 21.32
C TRP A 100 -0.27 0.45 20.21
N VAL A 101 0.77 0.03 19.50
CA VAL A 101 1.32 0.81 18.37
C VAL A 101 0.44 0.77 17.11
N LEU A 102 -0.52 -0.16 17.04
CA LEU A 102 -1.37 -0.37 15.85
C LEU A 102 -2.16 0.88 15.40
N PRO A 103 -2.83 1.64 16.29
CA PRO A 103 -3.54 2.87 15.89
C PRO A 103 -2.59 3.94 15.34
N VAL A 104 -1.35 3.98 15.84
CA VAL A 104 -0.32 4.93 15.39
C VAL A 104 0.12 4.60 13.97
N MET A 105 0.44 3.33 13.71
CA MET A 105 0.78 2.87 12.36
C MET A 105 -0.36 3.11 11.37
N PHE A 106 -1.59 2.74 11.74
CA PHE A 106 -2.74 2.94 10.88
C PHE A 106 -2.91 4.41 10.47
N LEU A 107 -2.77 5.32 11.43
CA LEU A 107 -2.88 6.76 11.16
C LEU A 107 -1.75 7.26 10.25
N VAL A 108 -0.49 7.01 10.61
CA VAL A 108 0.66 7.54 9.86
C VAL A 108 0.63 7.04 8.41
N SER A 109 0.30 5.77 8.22
CA SER A 109 0.12 5.14 6.91
C SER A 109 -1.07 5.73 6.13
N LYS A 110 -2.21 6.00 6.80
CA LYS A 110 -3.37 6.66 6.18
C LYS A 110 -3.03 8.08 5.71
N GLU A 111 -2.34 8.85 6.54
CA GLU A 111 -1.99 10.24 6.25
C GLU A 111 -0.90 10.36 5.19
N LEU A 112 0.03 9.39 5.11
CA LEU A 112 0.97 9.29 3.99
C LEU A 112 0.25 9.16 2.64
N ARG A 113 -0.82 8.36 2.58
CA ARG A 113 -1.65 8.24 1.39
C ARG A 113 -2.42 9.54 1.08
N GLN A 114 -2.85 10.28 2.09
CA GLN A 114 -3.51 11.56 1.88
C GLN A 114 -2.54 12.57 1.27
N LEU A 115 -1.32 12.66 1.83
CA LEU A 115 -0.27 13.53 1.31
C LEU A 115 0.16 13.16 -0.12
N SER A 116 0.19 11.87 -0.49
CA SER A 116 0.51 11.49 -1.86
C SER A 116 -0.53 11.99 -2.86
N ILE A 117 -1.83 11.83 -2.54
CA ILE A 117 -2.93 12.32 -3.39
C ILE A 117 -2.89 13.85 -3.51
N MET A 118 -2.62 14.54 -2.40
CA MET A 118 -2.52 16.01 -2.39
C MET A 118 -1.31 16.51 -3.18
N ALA A 119 -0.16 15.85 -3.07
CA ALA A 119 1.06 16.20 -3.80
C ALA A 119 0.90 15.97 -5.33
N ASP A 120 0.19 14.92 -5.74
CA ASP A 120 -0.12 14.67 -7.16
C ASP A 120 -1.02 15.79 -7.72
N SER A 121 -2.01 16.24 -6.93
CA SER A 121 -2.92 17.32 -7.32
C SER A 121 -2.19 18.67 -7.48
N GLN A 122 -1.25 18.98 -6.58
CA GLN A 122 -0.42 20.20 -6.67
C GLN A 122 0.47 20.22 -7.92
N ASN A 123 0.95 19.05 -8.39
CA ASN A 123 1.71 18.94 -9.63
C ASN A 123 0.83 19.12 -10.88
N GLU A 124 -0.43 18.67 -10.86
CA GLU A 124 -1.39 18.90 -11.96
C GLU A 124 -1.68 20.40 -12.14
N ASP A 125 -1.78 21.15 -11.04
CA ASP A 125 -1.96 22.60 -11.06
C ASP A 125 -0.69 23.34 -11.58
N GLU A 126 0.51 22.93 -11.17
CA GLU A 126 1.77 23.53 -11.66
C GLU A 126 2.06 23.20 -13.13
N SER A 127 1.72 22.00 -13.59
CA SER A 127 1.90 21.55 -14.99
C SER A 127 0.89 22.15 -15.96
N SER A 128 -0.24 22.68 -15.47
CA SER A 128 -1.17 23.48 -16.29
C SER A 128 -0.58 24.83 -16.74
N SER A 129 0.56 25.24 -16.18
CA SER A 129 1.24 26.52 -16.45
C SER A 129 2.52 26.44 -17.29
N LYS A 130 2.99 25.24 -17.71
CA LYS A 130 4.18 25.09 -18.58
C LYS A 130 3.99 24.05 -19.69
N ASP A 131 4.52 24.39 -20.87
CA ASP A 131 4.26 23.81 -22.19
C ASP A 131 4.24 22.28 -22.33
N ARG A 132 3.28 21.81 -23.15
CA ARG A 132 2.80 20.42 -23.26
C ARG A 132 3.61 19.42 -24.09
N ASN A 133 4.80 19.72 -24.62
CA ASN A 133 5.30 18.93 -25.76
C ASN A 133 6.60 18.12 -25.63
N THR A 134 7.13 17.82 -24.43
CA THR A 134 8.25 16.85 -24.32
C THR A 134 8.27 15.97 -23.06
N SER A 135 7.33 16.14 -22.11
CA SER A 135 7.43 15.49 -20.79
C SER A 135 6.73 14.12 -20.66
N SER A 136 5.80 13.78 -21.57
CA SER A 136 4.90 12.63 -21.42
C SER A 136 5.56 11.25 -21.29
N ILE A 137 6.79 11.07 -21.78
CA ILE A 137 7.50 9.79 -21.68
C ILE A 137 8.31 9.70 -20.38
N LYS A 138 8.98 10.78 -19.95
CA LYS A 138 9.78 10.79 -18.71
C LYS A 138 8.92 10.82 -17.45
N ASP A 139 7.78 11.51 -17.48
CA ASP A 139 6.87 11.61 -16.33
C ASP A 139 6.18 10.27 -16.06
N SER A 140 5.92 9.47 -17.09
CA SER A 140 5.33 8.13 -16.94
C SER A 140 6.25 7.13 -16.23
N VAL A 141 7.56 7.22 -16.47
CA VAL A 141 8.57 6.35 -15.84
C VAL A 141 8.80 6.75 -14.39
N ASN A 142 8.88 8.05 -14.10
CA ASN A 142 9.01 8.56 -12.72
C ASN A 142 7.74 8.34 -11.89
N LEU A 143 6.55 8.45 -12.48
CA LEU A 143 5.29 8.17 -11.79
C LEU A 143 5.13 6.67 -11.51
N GLU A 144 5.60 5.80 -12.40
CA GLU A 144 5.60 4.35 -12.16
C GLU A 144 6.61 3.95 -11.07
N GLU A 145 7.80 4.53 -11.07
CA GLU A 145 8.82 4.28 -10.04
C GLU A 145 8.42 4.88 -8.67
N ALA A 146 7.85 6.09 -8.65
CA ALA A 146 7.26 6.68 -7.45
C ALA A 146 6.09 5.83 -6.95
N THR A 147 5.14 5.43 -7.81
CA THR A 147 3.99 4.58 -7.42
C THR A 147 4.42 3.19 -6.95
N ARG A 148 5.47 2.61 -7.55
CA ARG A 148 6.08 1.34 -7.12
C ARG A 148 6.77 1.47 -5.76
N THR A 149 7.40 2.61 -5.48
CA THR A 149 8.09 2.87 -4.20
C THR A 149 7.11 3.22 -3.08
N ILE A 150 6.06 3.99 -3.39
CA ILE A 150 4.98 4.43 -2.49
C ILE A 150 4.13 3.24 -2.01
N ASN A 151 3.87 2.25 -2.88
CA ASN A 151 3.01 1.09 -2.54
C ASN A 151 3.75 -0.16 -2.04
N ARG A 152 5.08 -0.26 -2.23
CA ARG A 152 5.86 -1.40 -1.71
C ARG A 152 6.10 -1.33 -0.20
N SER A 153 6.04 -0.15 0.43
CA SER A 153 6.83 0.06 1.65
C SER A 153 6.08 0.51 2.91
N SER A 154 4.83 0.97 2.85
CA SER A 154 4.27 1.77 3.95
C SER A 154 3.04 1.21 4.68
N MET A 155 1.97 0.81 4.01
CA MET A 155 0.74 0.39 4.72
C MET A 155 0.72 -1.12 4.97
N ALA A 156 0.90 -1.87 3.89
CA ALA A 156 0.78 -3.32 3.87
C ALA A 156 2.00 -4.01 4.49
N THR A 157 3.21 -3.56 4.13
CA THR A 157 4.47 -4.11 4.62
C THR A 157 4.77 -3.69 6.06
N SER A 158 4.37 -2.50 6.52
CA SER A 158 4.50 -2.11 7.93
C SER A 158 3.59 -2.94 8.84
N VAL A 159 2.30 -3.03 8.49
CA VAL A 159 1.34 -3.84 9.25
C VAL A 159 1.72 -5.33 9.18
N LEU A 160 2.11 -5.84 8.00
CA LEU A 160 2.57 -7.23 7.89
C LEU A 160 3.92 -7.49 8.58
N LYS A 161 4.88 -6.56 8.55
CA LYS A 161 6.17 -6.73 9.25
C LYS A 161 5.96 -6.77 10.76
N VAL A 162 5.07 -5.91 11.28
CA VAL A 162 4.69 -5.93 12.69
C VAL A 162 3.94 -7.20 13.06
N LEU A 163 2.99 -7.65 12.23
CA LEU A 163 2.31 -8.94 12.44
C LEU A 163 3.27 -10.14 12.34
N LYS A 164 4.35 -10.04 11.55
CA LYS A 164 5.40 -11.06 11.45
C LYS A 164 6.43 -10.98 12.59
N SER A 165 6.69 -9.79 13.16
CA SER A 165 7.60 -9.58 14.29
C SER A 165 6.96 -9.86 15.65
N MET A 166 5.63 -9.79 15.74
CA MET A 166 4.82 -10.23 16.88
C MET A 166 4.78 -11.77 17.01
N ARG A 167 5.92 -12.42 17.28
CA ARG A 167 5.95 -13.85 17.67
C ARG A 167 5.60 -14.01 19.16
N ILE A 168 4.37 -13.71 19.57
CA ILE A 168 3.83 -14.13 20.88
C ILE A 168 2.32 -14.44 20.70
N ASP A 169 1.98 -15.73 20.83
CA ASP A 169 0.63 -16.31 21.04
C ASP A 169 -0.57 -15.58 20.44
N LEU A 170 -0.56 -15.37 19.12
CA LEU A 170 -1.76 -14.93 18.41
C LEU A 170 -2.72 -16.14 18.30
N PRO A 171 -3.98 -16.04 18.76
CA PRO A 171 -4.96 -17.08 18.50
C PRO A 171 -5.11 -17.31 17.00
N SER A 172 -5.38 -18.56 16.60
CA SER A 172 -5.65 -18.91 15.20
C SER A 172 -6.63 -17.91 14.58
N LEU A 173 -6.38 -17.46 13.34
CA LEU A 173 -7.26 -16.56 12.58
C LEU A 173 -8.72 -17.03 12.50
N GLU A 174 -8.98 -18.30 12.82
CA GLU A 174 -10.29 -18.93 12.94
C GLU A 174 -11.12 -18.44 14.14
N GLN A 175 -10.49 -17.82 15.14
CA GLN A 175 -11.15 -17.28 16.34
C GLN A 175 -11.68 -15.85 16.14
N TYR A 176 -11.31 -15.18 15.04
CA TYR A 176 -11.79 -13.84 14.70
C TYR A 176 -13.03 -13.91 13.79
N PRO A 177 -13.91 -12.88 13.80
CA PRO A 177 -15.04 -12.82 12.88
C PRO A 177 -14.58 -13.02 11.42
N LYS A 178 -15.33 -13.85 10.67
CA LYS A 178 -14.96 -14.23 9.29
C LYS A 178 -14.74 -13.01 8.38
N SER A 179 -15.38 -11.89 8.64
CA SER A 179 -15.17 -10.62 7.93
C SER A 179 -13.71 -10.14 8.05
N HIS A 180 -13.15 -10.10 9.25
CA HIS A 180 -11.77 -9.66 9.49
C HIS A 180 -10.75 -10.66 8.95
N SER A 181 -10.98 -11.96 9.16
CA SER A 181 -10.10 -13.00 8.60
C SER A 181 -10.07 -12.97 7.07
N THR A 182 -11.23 -12.80 6.43
CA THR A 182 -11.33 -12.67 4.96
C THR A 182 -10.52 -11.48 4.46
N THR A 183 -10.66 -10.32 5.10
CA THR A 183 -9.93 -9.10 4.74
C THR A 183 -8.42 -9.27 4.90
N PHE A 184 -7.98 -9.89 6.00
CA PHE A 184 -6.56 -10.17 6.24
C PHE A 184 -5.98 -11.12 5.19
N SER A 185 -6.65 -12.24 4.91
CA SER A 185 -6.22 -13.18 3.86
C SER A 185 -6.20 -12.55 2.47
N TYR A 186 -7.15 -11.67 2.15
CA TYR A 186 -7.16 -10.92 0.90
C TYR A 186 -5.92 -10.04 0.77
N TYR A 187 -5.65 -9.17 1.73
CA TYR A 187 -4.49 -8.27 1.65
C TYR A 187 -3.16 -9.01 1.67
N THR A 188 -3.04 -10.06 2.49
CA THR A 188 -1.86 -10.94 2.49
C THR A 188 -1.62 -11.50 1.08
N GLY A 189 -2.68 -11.99 0.44
CA GLY A 189 -2.62 -12.49 -0.93
C GLY A 189 -2.21 -11.44 -1.96
N VAL A 190 -2.76 -10.23 -1.88
CA VAL A 190 -2.40 -9.12 -2.79
C VAL A 190 -0.94 -8.69 -2.61
N ILE A 191 -0.41 -8.75 -1.40
CA ILE A 191 0.99 -8.39 -1.12
C ILE A 191 1.94 -9.40 -1.74
N TYR A 192 1.72 -10.69 -1.48
CA TYR A 192 2.51 -11.75 -2.13
C TYR A 192 2.37 -11.73 -3.65
N PHE A 193 1.19 -11.35 -4.17
CA PHE A 193 0.98 -11.18 -5.61
C PHE A 193 1.87 -10.06 -6.18
N ALA A 194 1.96 -8.92 -5.49
CA ALA A 194 2.82 -7.80 -5.90
C ALA A 194 4.32 -8.10 -5.76
N GLU A 195 4.68 -9.00 -4.84
CA GLU A 195 6.03 -9.57 -4.69
C GLU A 195 6.33 -10.69 -5.70
N GLU A 196 5.36 -11.01 -6.58
CA GLU A 196 5.45 -12.06 -7.59
C GLU A 196 5.59 -13.48 -7.02
N ASP A 197 5.34 -13.67 -5.72
CA ASP A 197 5.14 -14.97 -5.08
C ASP A 197 3.70 -15.44 -5.30
N TYR A 198 3.44 -15.90 -6.52
CA TYR A 198 2.11 -16.35 -6.95
C TYR A 198 1.62 -17.60 -6.19
N THR A 199 2.53 -18.38 -5.60
CA THR A 199 2.18 -19.58 -4.83
C THR A 199 1.52 -19.20 -3.52
N THR A 200 2.21 -18.38 -2.72
CA THR A 200 1.67 -17.90 -1.43
C THR A 200 0.48 -16.97 -1.63
N ALA A 201 0.50 -16.16 -2.70
CA ALA A 201 -0.64 -15.34 -3.09
C ALA A 201 -1.88 -16.18 -3.36
N ARG A 202 -1.77 -17.24 -4.17
CA ARG A 202 -2.88 -18.13 -4.50
C ARG A 202 -3.47 -18.77 -3.25
N GLU A 203 -2.64 -19.27 -2.34
CA GLU A 203 -3.11 -19.91 -1.11
C GLU A 203 -3.89 -18.92 -0.23
N SER A 204 -3.33 -17.74 -0.02
CA SER A 204 -3.97 -16.68 0.79
C SER A 204 -5.27 -16.18 0.16
N LEU A 205 -5.29 -15.96 -1.16
CA LEU A 205 -6.48 -15.52 -1.89
C LEU A 205 -7.55 -16.62 -1.97
N SER A 206 -7.15 -17.89 -2.08
CA SER A 206 -8.08 -19.02 -2.03
C SER A 206 -8.75 -19.11 -0.66
N LYS A 207 -7.97 -18.92 0.42
CA LYS A 207 -8.48 -18.83 1.79
C LYS A 207 -9.44 -17.65 1.97
N ALA A 208 -9.10 -16.49 1.41
CA ALA A 208 -9.99 -15.33 1.43
C ALA A 208 -11.32 -15.64 0.70
N LEU A 209 -11.26 -16.30 -0.46
CA LEU A 209 -12.45 -16.62 -1.24
C LEU A 209 -13.38 -17.59 -0.52
N THR A 210 -12.84 -18.61 0.16
CA THR A 210 -13.63 -19.59 0.93
C THR A 210 -14.23 -19.00 2.20
N GLN A 211 -13.55 -18.04 2.84
CA GLN A 211 -14.05 -17.35 4.03
C GLN A 211 -15.07 -16.25 3.70
N CYS A 212 -15.03 -15.71 2.46
CA CYS A 212 -15.89 -14.61 2.03
C CYS A 212 -17.38 -14.99 2.06
N TYR A 213 -18.21 -14.09 2.61
CA TYR A 213 -19.66 -14.27 2.65
C TYR A 213 -20.26 -14.53 1.27
N ASN A 214 -21.21 -15.46 1.21
CA ASN A 214 -21.64 -16.05 -0.06
C ASN A 214 -22.29 -15.06 -1.02
N PHE A 215 -23.02 -14.07 -0.48
CA PHE A 215 -23.73 -13.06 -1.25
C PHE A 215 -22.91 -11.78 -1.49
N SER A 216 -21.67 -11.71 -0.96
CA SER A 216 -20.78 -10.56 -1.20
C SER A 216 -20.07 -10.64 -2.55
N ASN A 217 -20.84 -10.55 -3.64
CA ASN A 217 -20.32 -10.71 -5.02
C ASN A 217 -19.17 -9.73 -5.33
N ARG A 218 -19.28 -8.47 -4.89
CA ARG A 218 -18.22 -7.46 -5.08
C ARG A 218 -16.90 -7.86 -4.41
N ASN A 219 -16.95 -8.43 -3.21
CA ASN A 219 -15.74 -8.87 -2.51
C ASN A 219 -15.13 -10.11 -3.18
N LYS A 220 -15.98 -11.04 -3.62
CA LYS A 220 -15.53 -12.20 -4.41
C LYS A 220 -14.88 -11.77 -5.72
N GLU A 221 -15.44 -10.76 -6.40
CA GLU A 221 -14.87 -10.19 -7.62
C GLU A 221 -13.47 -9.59 -7.38
N LEU A 222 -13.29 -8.86 -6.28
CA LEU A 222 -11.98 -8.32 -5.88
C LEU A 222 -10.96 -9.43 -5.58
N ILE A 223 -11.36 -10.49 -4.86
CA ILE A 223 -10.46 -11.62 -4.56
C ILE A 223 -10.08 -12.34 -5.86
N LEU A 224 -11.06 -12.62 -6.73
CA LEU A 224 -10.86 -13.32 -8.00
C LEU A 224 -9.99 -12.54 -8.98
N MET A 225 -10.02 -11.20 -8.93
CA MET A 225 -9.13 -10.35 -9.72
C MET A 225 -7.66 -10.75 -9.57
N TYR A 226 -7.22 -11.06 -8.35
CA TYR A 226 -5.85 -11.49 -8.10
C TYR A 226 -5.68 -13.02 -8.16
N LEU A 227 -6.71 -13.77 -7.75
CA LEU A 227 -6.63 -15.23 -7.71
C LEU A 227 -6.55 -15.86 -9.10
N ILE A 228 -7.26 -15.34 -10.10
CA ILE A 228 -7.25 -15.85 -11.47
C ILE A 228 -5.82 -15.89 -12.06
N PRO A 229 -5.08 -14.76 -12.12
CA PRO A 229 -3.73 -14.77 -12.64
C PRO A 229 -2.77 -15.61 -11.78
N ALA A 230 -2.86 -15.53 -10.45
CA ALA A 230 -2.01 -16.33 -9.55
C ALA A 230 -2.20 -17.83 -9.77
N GLN A 231 -3.47 -18.29 -9.82
CA GLN A 231 -3.81 -19.68 -10.04
C GLN A 231 -3.36 -20.18 -11.41
N PHE A 232 -3.53 -19.37 -12.46
CA PHE A 232 -3.06 -19.75 -13.78
C PHE A 232 -1.53 -19.84 -13.85
N LEU A 233 -0.81 -18.89 -13.24
CA LEU A 233 0.65 -18.90 -13.22
C LEU A 233 1.23 -20.11 -12.48
N THR A 234 0.57 -20.59 -11.42
CA THR A 234 1.07 -21.73 -10.64
C THR A 234 0.55 -23.09 -11.12
N THR A 235 -0.68 -23.17 -11.65
CA THR A 235 -1.32 -24.47 -11.98
C THR A 235 -1.60 -24.67 -13.46
N ARG A 236 -1.47 -23.63 -14.29
CA ARG A 236 -1.89 -23.61 -15.71
C ARG A 236 -3.40 -23.86 -15.95
N LYS A 237 -4.21 -23.91 -14.90
CA LYS A 237 -5.67 -24.03 -15.01
C LYS A 237 -6.28 -22.70 -15.43
N THR A 238 -7.18 -22.73 -16.42
CA THR A 238 -7.91 -21.55 -16.89
C THR A 238 -9.22 -21.35 -16.12
N PRO A 239 -9.75 -20.12 -16.05
CA PRO A 239 -11.03 -19.85 -15.41
C PRO A 239 -12.22 -20.53 -16.12
N ASN A 240 -13.26 -20.87 -15.35
CA ASN A 240 -14.53 -21.37 -15.90
C ASN A 240 -15.28 -20.22 -16.60
N ALA A 241 -15.92 -20.50 -17.74
CA ALA A 241 -16.74 -19.55 -18.49
C ALA A 241 -17.86 -18.90 -17.65
N GLU A 242 -18.37 -19.59 -16.63
CA GLU A 242 -19.36 -19.03 -15.70
C GLU A 242 -18.85 -17.80 -14.93
N ILE A 243 -17.54 -17.72 -14.66
CA ILE A 243 -16.93 -16.59 -13.96
C ILE A 243 -17.13 -15.30 -14.76
N TRP A 244 -17.02 -15.37 -16.09
CA TRP A 244 -17.17 -14.20 -16.96
C TRP A 244 -18.59 -13.65 -16.89
N LYS A 245 -19.60 -14.53 -16.96
CA LYS A 245 -21.02 -14.13 -16.84
C LYS A 245 -21.34 -13.52 -15.49
N LYS A 246 -20.71 -14.01 -14.42
CA LYS A 246 -21.00 -13.60 -13.04
C LYS A 246 -20.31 -12.31 -12.61
N TYR A 247 -19.15 -12.02 -13.19
CA TYR A 247 -18.26 -10.93 -12.74
C TYR A 247 -17.82 -10.07 -13.94
N PRO A 248 -18.59 -9.02 -14.28
CA PRO A 248 -18.35 -8.20 -15.46
C PRO A 248 -16.97 -7.53 -15.48
N ILE A 249 -16.41 -7.17 -14.32
CA ILE A 249 -15.07 -6.56 -14.26
C ILE A 249 -14.02 -7.59 -14.64
N LEU A 250 -14.20 -8.86 -14.24
CA LEU A 250 -13.27 -9.94 -14.59
C LEU A 250 -13.39 -10.34 -16.05
N GLU A 251 -14.60 -10.33 -16.61
CA GLU A 251 -14.81 -10.49 -18.04
C GLU A 251 -14.06 -9.42 -18.82
N TYR A 252 -14.30 -8.15 -18.51
CA TYR A 252 -13.60 -7.03 -19.14
C TYR A 252 -12.10 -7.10 -18.94
N LEU A 253 -11.60 -7.54 -17.79
CA LEU A 253 -10.15 -7.63 -17.59
C LEU A 253 -9.55 -8.79 -18.39
N TYR A 254 -10.09 -10.00 -18.28
CA TYR A 254 -9.34 -11.21 -18.59
C TYR A 254 -9.83 -12.03 -19.77
N LYS A 255 -11.12 -11.99 -20.13
CA LYS A 255 -11.72 -12.96 -21.05
C LYS A 255 -10.95 -13.06 -22.37
N ASP A 256 -10.82 -11.95 -23.09
CA ASP A 256 -10.15 -11.90 -24.40
C ASP A 256 -8.66 -12.26 -24.31
N MET A 257 -8.00 -11.93 -23.19
CA MET A 257 -6.60 -12.32 -22.96
C MET A 257 -6.45 -13.83 -22.80
N PHE A 258 -7.35 -14.48 -22.05
CA PHE A 258 -7.34 -15.94 -21.90
C PHE A 258 -7.75 -16.66 -23.20
N GLU A 259 -8.66 -16.10 -23.98
CA GLU A 259 -9.01 -16.62 -25.31
C GLU A 259 -7.81 -16.53 -26.26
N ALA A 260 -7.14 -15.39 -26.33
CA ALA A 260 -5.92 -15.20 -27.12
C ALA A 260 -4.81 -16.19 -26.69
N LEU A 261 -4.63 -16.36 -25.38
CA LEU A 261 -3.70 -17.32 -24.80
C LEU A 261 -4.02 -18.77 -25.17
N LEU A 262 -5.28 -19.17 -25.21
CA LEU A 262 -5.71 -20.52 -25.63
C LEU A 262 -5.49 -20.75 -27.13
N GLN A 263 -5.65 -19.70 -27.93
CA GLN A 263 -5.42 -19.77 -29.37
C GLN A 263 -3.92 -19.71 -29.74
N GLY A 264 -3.06 -19.19 -28.85
CA GLY A 264 -1.67 -18.85 -29.19
C GLY A 264 -1.56 -17.54 -29.98
N ASN A 265 -2.59 -16.70 -29.92
CA ASN A 265 -2.67 -15.45 -30.66
C ASN A 265 -1.96 -14.32 -29.92
N VAL A 266 -0.65 -14.20 -30.13
CA VAL A 266 0.20 -13.18 -29.52
C VAL A 266 -0.27 -11.76 -29.87
N SER A 267 -0.67 -11.52 -31.13
CA SER A 267 -1.08 -10.20 -31.60
C SER A 267 -2.32 -9.69 -30.85
N LEU A 268 -3.34 -10.55 -30.72
CA LEU A 268 -4.55 -10.23 -29.97
C LEU A 268 -4.25 -10.00 -28.49
N PHE A 269 -3.42 -10.86 -27.88
CA PHE A 269 -3.05 -10.69 -26.47
C PHE A 269 -2.38 -9.35 -26.23
N ASN A 270 -1.41 -8.98 -27.07
CA ASN A 270 -0.66 -7.73 -26.95
C ASN A 270 -1.58 -6.51 -27.13
N LYS A 271 -2.47 -6.54 -28.12
CA LYS A 271 -3.46 -5.49 -28.35
C LYS A 271 -4.32 -5.26 -27.10
N VAL A 272 -4.93 -6.32 -26.57
CA VAL A 272 -5.82 -6.24 -25.40
C VAL A 272 -5.06 -5.77 -24.15
N MET A 273 -3.84 -6.26 -23.94
CA MET A 273 -2.99 -5.85 -22.84
C MET A 273 -2.63 -4.36 -22.90
N MET A 274 -2.37 -3.83 -24.11
CA MET A 274 -2.09 -2.40 -24.32
C MET A 274 -3.32 -1.53 -24.06
N GLU A 275 -4.48 -1.91 -24.58
CA GLU A 275 -5.75 -1.19 -24.35
C GLU A 275 -6.10 -1.08 -22.86
N ARG A 276 -5.78 -2.12 -22.08
CA ARG A 276 -6.10 -2.21 -20.65
C ARG A 276 -4.95 -1.81 -19.72
N ARG A 277 -3.82 -1.34 -20.28
CA ARG A 277 -2.56 -1.05 -19.54
C ARG A 277 -2.79 -0.21 -18.29
N SER A 278 -3.49 0.93 -18.42
CA SER A 278 -3.71 1.85 -17.30
C SER A 278 -4.41 1.17 -16.11
N VAL A 279 -5.43 0.34 -16.39
CA VAL A 279 -6.16 -0.38 -15.34
C VAL A 279 -5.30 -1.48 -14.74
N LEU A 280 -4.57 -2.23 -15.56
CA LEU A 280 -3.68 -3.30 -15.09
C LEU A 280 -2.56 -2.76 -14.19
N VAL A 281 -2.00 -1.59 -14.51
CA VAL A 281 -0.98 -0.92 -13.67
C VAL A 281 -1.60 -0.45 -12.35
N LYS A 282 -2.71 0.29 -12.40
CA LYS A 282 -3.41 0.79 -11.20
C LYS A 282 -3.87 -0.32 -10.24
N LYS A 283 -4.00 -1.56 -10.74
CA LYS A 283 -4.43 -2.73 -9.96
C LYS A 283 -3.30 -3.70 -9.62
N TYR A 284 -2.05 -3.40 -9.97
CA TYR A 284 -0.87 -4.29 -9.79
C TYR A 284 -0.95 -5.61 -10.55
N LEU A 285 -1.69 -5.66 -11.65
CA LEU A 285 -1.89 -6.87 -12.46
C LEU A 285 -0.92 -6.96 -13.64
N TYR A 286 -0.33 -5.83 -14.06
CA TYR A 286 0.43 -5.75 -15.31
C TYR A 286 1.58 -6.78 -15.39
N LEU A 287 2.39 -6.89 -14.33
CA LEU A 287 3.52 -7.85 -14.28
C LEU A 287 3.05 -9.31 -14.38
N ALA A 288 1.97 -9.67 -13.69
CA ALA A 288 1.42 -11.02 -13.78
C ALA A 288 0.91 -11.32 -15.18
N ILE A 289 0.28 -10.35 -15.85
CA ILE A 289 -0.20 -10.51 -17.23
C ILE A 289 0.95 -10.61 -18.23
N GLU A 290 2.04 -9.89 -18.04
CA GLU A 290 3.27 -10.02 -18.83
C GLU A 290 3.89 -11.42 -18.70
N ARG A 291 3.90 -11.99 -17.48
CA ARG A 291 4.31 -13.39 -17.29
C ARG A 291 3.38 -14.39 -17.96
N ILE A 292 2.08 -14.09 -18.05
CA ILE A 292 1.11 -14.90 -18.78
C ILE A 292 1.36 -14.81 -20.29
N GLN A 293 1.68 -13.62 -20.79
CA GLN A 293 2.01 -13.36 -22.19
C GLN A 293 3.15 -14.27 -22.68
N ALA A 294 4.20 -14.45 -21.87
CA ALA A 294 5.32 -15.35 -22.18
C ALA A 294 4.87 -16.78 -22.56
N LEU A 295 3.74 -17.24 -21.99
CA LEU A 295 3.19 -18.58 -22.23
C LEU A 295 2.34 -18.66 -23.51
N VAL A 296 1.85 -17.53 -23.99
CA VAL A 296 1.20 -17.42 -25.32
C VAL A 296 2.22 -17.75 -26.40
N TYR A 297 3.42 -17.19 -26.28
CA TYR A 297 4.54 -17.50 -27.18
C TYR A 297 4.89 -18.98 -27.15
N THR A 298 5.01 -19.59 -25.96
CA THR A 298 5.29 -21.03 -25.86
C THR A 298 4.21 -21.89 -26.54
N ARG A 299 2.93 -21.48 -26.47
CA ARG A 299 1.84 -22.19 -27.16
C ARG A 299 1.88 -22.01 -28.67
N LEU A 300 2.25 -20.83 -29.16
CA LEU A 300 2.43 -20.59 -30.59
C LEU A 300 3.50 -21.52 -31.17
N PHE A 301 4.67 -21.63 -30.51
CA PHE A 301 5.74 -22.51 -30.94
C PHE A 301 5.41 -24.00 -30.86
N LYS A 302 4.47 -24.42 -30.02
CA LYS A 302 4.00 -25.82 -29.97
C LYS A 302 2.97 -26.18 -31.04
N LYS A 303 2.40 -25.18 -31.73
CA LYS A 303 1.41 -25.38 -32.82
C LYS A 303 2.04 -25.38 -34.21
N LEU A 304 3.26 -24.85 -34.34
CA LEU A 304 4.09 -24.92 -35.54
C LEU A 304 4.83 -26.26 -35.58
#